data_AF-A0A2D4RV96-F1
#
_entry.id   AF-A0A2D4RV96-F1
#
_cell.length_a   1.000
_cell.length_b   1.000
_cell.length_c   1.000
_cell.angle_alpha   90.00
_cell.angle_beta   90.00
_cell.angle_gamma   90.00
#
_symmetry.space_group_name_H-M   'P 1'
#
loop_
_entity.id
_entity.type
_entity.pdbx_description
1 polymer ?
#
loop_
_entity_poly.entity_id
_entity_poly.type
_entity_poly.pdbx_seq_one_letter_code
_entity_poly.pdbx_strand_id
1 'polypeptide(L)' 'MNIEQRRKNVQNVFEVHLTHTPDHVWLVDDVMTSGATLNEIARVLKKSGVTFVGSLTLARRLLDS' A
#
# COMPACT_ATOMS: atom_id res chain seq x y z
N MET A 1 -20.70 0.30 -5.72
CA MET A 1 -19.76 1.12 -4.92
C MET A 1 -18.51 1.35 -5.78
N ASN A 2 -18.24 2.60 -6.18
CA ASN A 2 -17.36 2.95 -7.30
C ASN A 2 -15.86 2.85 -6.91
N ILE A 3 -15.01 2.28 -7.79
CA ILE A 3 -13.55 2.10 -7.58
C ILE A 3 -12.84 3.47 -7.42
N GLU A 4 -13.34 4.51 -8.09
CA GLU A 4 -12.82 5.87 -7.94
C GLU A 4 -13.00 6.45 -6.55
N GLN A 5 -14.10 6.13 -5.86
CA GLN A 5 -14.33 6.59 -4.49
C GLN A 5 -13.33 5.95 -3.51
N ARG A 6 -12.92 4.69 -3.74
CA ARG A 6 -11.83 4.07 -2.96
C ARG A 6 -10.48 4.77 -3.19
N ARG A 7 -10.18 5.21 -4.42
CA ARG A 7 -8.91 5.90 -4.72
C ARG A 7 -8.79 7.24 -4.02
N LYS A 8 -9.87 8.04 -3.97
CA LYS A 8 -9.87 9.35 -3.28
C LYS A 8 -9.84 9.22 -1.75
N ASN A 9 -10.47 8.18 -1.20
CA ASN A 9 -10.54 7.99 0.25
C ASN A 9 -9.26 7.44 0.89
N VAL A 10 -8.24 7.07 0.11
CA VAL A 10 -7.03 6.42 0.64
C VAL A 10 -5.80 7.34 0.60
N GLN A 11 -5.79 8.36 -0.25
CA GLN A 11 -4.67 9.31 -0.30
C GLN A 11 -4.55 10.09 1.01
N ASN A 12 -3.35 10.05 1.62
CA ASN A 12 -2.99 10.73 2.86
C ASN A 12 -3.68 10.20 4.14
N VAL A 13 -4.21 8.97 4.12
CA VAL A 13 -4.78 8.33 5.33
C VAL A 13 -3.71 7.65 6.18
N PHE A 14 -2.52 7.40 5.63
CA PHE A 14 -1.45 6.69 6.31
C PHE A 14 -0.32 7.64 6.73
N GLU A 15 0.18 7.43 7.93
CA GLU A 15 1.36 8.08 8.51
C GLU A 15 2.31 7.00 9.05
N VAL A 16 3.61 7.27 9.01
CA VAL A 16 4.65 6.34 9.44
C VAL A 16 5.41 6.97 10.60
N HIS A 17 5.35 6.33 11.76
CA HIS A 17 6.10 6.69 12.97
C HIS A 17 7.17 5.64 13.23
N LEU A 18 8.39 5.91 12.75
CA LEU A 18 9.54 5.01 12.92
C LEU A 18 10.59 5.68 13.79
N THR A 19 11.10 4.97 14.79
CA THR A 19 12.27 5.40 15.56
C THR A 19 13.57 5.15 14.78
N HIS A 20 13.58 4.13 13.92
CA HIS A 20 14.66 3.78 13.01
C HIS A 20 14.05 3.31 11.68
N THR A 21 14.62 3.75 10.56
CA THR A 21 14.12 3.39 9.22
C THR A 21 14.73 2.06 8.79
N PRO A 22 13.92 1.01 8.56
CA PRO A 22 14.40 -0.25 8.02
C PRO A 22 14.71 -0.11 6.51
N ASP A 23 15.69 -0.86 6.03
CA ASP A 23 15.98 -0.93 4.59
C ASP A 23 14.86 -1.65 3.83
N HIS A 24 14.34 -2.76 4.37
CA HIS A 24 13.36 -3.61 3.69
C HIS A 24 12.09 -3.78 4.51
N VAL A 25 10.93 -3.53 3.89
CA VAL A 25 9.61 -3.76 4.46
C VAL A 25 8.77 -4.63 3.53
N TRP A 26 8.06 -5.60 4.09
CA TRP A 26 7.07 -6.40 3.40
C TRP A 26 5.67 -6.10 3.95
N LEU A 27 4.76 -5.73 3.04
CA LEU A 27 3.34 -5.61 3.32
C LEU A 27 2.66 -6.95 3.08
N VAL A 28 1.86 -7.42 4.03
CA VAL A 28 1.11 -8.67 3.90
C VAL A 28 -0.37 -8.34 4.01
N ASP A 29 -1.15 -8.79 3.03
CA ASP A 29 -2.60 -8.61 2.98
C ASP A 29 -3.27 -9.89 2.46
N ASP A 30 -4.56 -10.09 2.74
CA ASP A 30 -5.25 -11.29 2.27
C ASP A 30 -5.62 -11.19 0.78
N VAL A 31 -6.29 -10.10 0.38
CA VAL A 31 -6.81 -9.91 -0.97
C VAL A 31 -6.54 -8.50 -1.48
N MET A 32 -5.73 -8.41 -2.53
CA MET A 32 -5.56 -7.16 -3.26
C MET A 32 -6.70 -6.95 -4.27
N THR A 33 -7.39 -5.82 -4.18
CA THR A 33 -8.34 -5.39 -5.23
C THR A 33 -7.67 -4.48 -6.26
N SER A 34 -7.80 -3.16 -6.14
CA SER A 34 -7.16 -2.19 -7.04
C SER A 34 -5.68 -1.90 -6.72
N GLY A 35 -5.17 -2.42 -5.60
CA GLY A 35 -3.84 -2.10 -5.07
C GLY A 35 -3.72 -0.70 -4.46
N ALA A 36 -4.78 0.10 -4.43
CA ALA A 36 -4.71 1.49 -3.95
C ALA A 36 -4.19 1.62 -2.51
N THR A 37 -4.64 0.75 -1.61
CA THR A 37 -4.19 0.73 -0.21
C THR A 37 -2.71 0.37 -0.07
N LEU A 38 -2.29 -0.75 -0.67
CA LEU A 38 -0.89 -1.20 -0.62
C LEU A 38 0.06 -0.18 -1.26
N ASN A 39 -0.34 0.43 -2.38
CA ASN A 39 0.46 1.47 -3.04
C ASN A 39 0.60 2.73 -2.19
N GLU A 40 -0.45 3.13 -1.48
CA GLU A 40 -0.39 4.30 -0.61
C GLU A 40 0.52 4.04 0.61
N ILE A 41 0.38 2.87 1.25
CA ILE A 41 1.27 2.48 2.36
C ILE A 41 2.72 2.43 1.89
N ALA A 42 2.98 1.81 0.74
CA ALA A 42 4.30 1.77 0.16
C ALA A 42 4.85 3.18 -0.13
N ARG A 43 4.01 4.10 -0.65
CA ARG A 43 4.39 5.49 -0.88
C ARG A 43 4.85 6.18 0.41
N VAL A 44 4.11 6.02 1.51
CA VAL A 44 4.46 6.67 2.79
C VAL A 44 5.73 6.06 3.38
N LEU A 45 5.89 4.73 3.35
CA LEU A 45 7.12 4.06 3.79
C LEU A 45 8.35 4.45 2.97
N LYS A 46 8.22 4.55 1.65
CA LYS A 46 9.30 5.06 0.79
C LYS A 46 9.67 6.50 1.13
N LYS A 47 8.68 7.34 1.42
CA LYS A 47 8.91 8.73 1.85
C LYS A 47 9.60 8.82 3.21
N SER A 48 9.43 7.84 4.09
CA SER A 48 10.14 7.77 5.38
C SER A 48 11.55 7.18 5.28
N GLY A 49 12.06 6.93 4.06
CA GLY A 49 13.43 6.50 3.80
C GLY A 49 13.62 5.00 3.61
N VAL A 50 12.55 4.19 3.59
CA VAL A 50 12.66 2.75 3.36
C VAL A 50 13.18 2.48 1.94
N THR A 51 14.24 1.69 1.78
CA THR A 51 14.89 1.47 0.48
C THR A 51 14.18 0.42 -0.37
N PHE A 52 13.44 -0.50 0.24
CA PHE A 52 12.63 -1.54 -0.42
C PHE A 52 11.28 -1.73 0.27
N VAL A 53 10.19 -1.72 -0.52
CA VAL A 53 8.86 -2.10 -0.05
C VAL A 53 8.29 -3.13 -1.01
N GLY A 54 8.08 -4.35 -0.52
CA GLY A 54 7.40 -5.44 -1.23
C GLY A 54 5.99 -5.66 -0.70
N SER A 55 5.14 -6.33 -1.47
CA SER A 55 3.80 -6.73 -1.03
C SER A 55 3.52 -8.19 -1.38
N LEU A 56 2.96 -8.93 -0.43
CA LEU A 56 2.51 -10.32 -0.61
C LEU A 56 1.02 -10.38 -0.30
N THR A 57 0.25 -10.92 -1.26
CA THR A 57 -1.20 -11.13 -1.08
C THR A 57 -1.61 -12.54 -1.49
N LEU A 58 -2.55 -13.13 -0.77
CA LEU A 58 -3.05 -14.49 -1.08
C LEU A 58 -3.88 -14.52 -2.35
N ALA A 59 -4.63 -13.45 -2.63
CA ALA A 59 -5.40 -13.32 -3.87
C ALA A 59 -5.33 -11.90 -4.44
N ARG A 60 -5.49 -11.79 -5.76
CA ARG A 60 -5.64 -10.52 -6.47
C ARG A 60 -6.90 -10.55 -7.32
N ARG A 61 -7.75 -9.54 -7.20
CA ARG A 61 -8.85 -9.32 -8.15
C ARG A 61 -8.28 -8.84 -9.48
N LEU A 62 -8.61 -9.56 -10.54
CA LEU A 62 -8.41 -9.08 -11.92
C LEU A 62 -9.44 -7.97 -12.18
N LEU A 63 -8.98 -6.81 -12.62
CA LEU A 63 -9.88 -5.75 -13.09
C LEU A 63 -10.10 -6.02 -14.57
N ASP A 64 -11.34 -6.32 -14.95
CA ASP A 64 -11.74 -6.37 -16.36
C ASP A 64 -11.51 -4.98 -16.95
N SER A 65 -10.72 -4.91 -18.02
CA SER A 65 -10.31 -3.68 -18.70
C SER A 65 -11.39 -3.15 -19.64
#